data_AF-A0A972YHH1-F1
#
_entry.id   AF-A0A972YHH1-F1
#
_cell.length_a   1.000
_cell.length_b   1.000
_cell.length_c   1.000
_cell.angle_alpha   90.00
_cell.angle_beta   90.00
_cell.angle_gamma   90.00
#
_symmetry.space_group_name_H-M   'P 1'
#
loop_
_entity.id
_entity.type
_entity.pdbx_description
1 polymer ?
#
loop_
_entity_poly.entity_id
_entity_poly.type
_entity_poly.pdbx_seq_one_letter_code
_entity_poly.pdbx_strand_id
1 'polypeptide(L)'
;MPLNSLKRSNSLNRMKSGLKRFLDKVEDMREIMYEEDLDEEIVEYEEVEVDETEFEEDLPEAIVEDTQREEAILAEEQAQIAAWRIELERSLESRSERATYFKQYHSDSTERFQRMLRTAREQLEGAPPVETASEEPSEELNAPVAEIEEPEPEAIDNPDIELYLRPSLKLLEPADISKAILMTPEALEAQKNSLQEAMDSFAVDAYVYDAVVGPRVTQFRVQPGMGVRVEAISALQKNIALAMANTNIRIQAPIPGEPFVGIEVGNSNAVPILIRSMLESRAWHESEADIPLIMGMDIQGKIIITDLAKAPHLLIAGATGSGKSVCMSTLILSLLYKFRPDELELVLIAPKRVEFGLFKDVPHLIHSVVTEPKPAVSVLKWVVAEMERRYQVLAEKQ
;
A
#
# COMPACT_ATOMS: atom_id res chain seq x y z
N MET A 1 6.26 4.05 31.33
CA MET A 1 7.52 4.62 30.83
C MET A 1 8.67 4.14 31.72
N PRO A 2 9.49 3.17 31.28
CA PRO A 2 10.95 3.42 31.32
C PRO A 2 11.78 2.76 30.19
N LEU A 3 11.15 2.06 29.23
CA LEU A 3 11.87 1.22 28.24
C LEU A 3 12.51 2.02 27.07
N ASN A 4 12.01 3.21 26.74
CA ASN A 4 12.52 4.00 25.61
C ASN A 4 13.81 4.78 25.89
N SER A 5 14.19 5.00 27.16
CA SER A 5 15.50 5.60 27.49
C SER A 5 16.64 4.59 27.30
N LEU A 6 16.46 3.34 27.71
CA LEU A 6 17.45 2.27 27.57
C LEU A 6 17.82 1.97 26.10
N LYS A 7 16.82 1.92 25.20
CA LYS A 7 17.09 1.64 23.77
C LYS A 7 17.86 2.78 23.10
N ARG A 8 17.54 4.04 23.41
CA ARG A 8 18.30 5.21 22.91
C ARG A 8 19.73 5.24 23.46
N SER A 9 19.96 4.94 24.75
CA SER A 9 21.32 4.86 25.29
C SER A 9 22.14 3.73 24.64
N ASN A 10 21.53 2.58 24.35
CA ASN A 10 22.23 1.47 23.70
C ASN A 10 22.61 1.75 22.23
N SER A 11 21.80 2.51 21.48
CA SER A 11 22.15 2.96 20.14
C SER A 11 23.32 3.95 20.16
N LEU A 12 23.25 4.99 21.00
CA LEU A 12 24.36 5.95 21.19
C LEU A 12 25.65 5.28 21.69
N ASN A 13 25.56 4.31 22.60
CA ASN A 13 26.73 3.58 23.09
C ASN A 13 27.34 2.67 22.01
N ARG A 14 26.53 2.05 21.14
CA ARG A 14 27.03 1.30 19.98
C ARG A 14 27.70 2.20 18.94
N MET A 15 27.12 3.37 18.68
CA MET A 15 27.69 4.36 17.76
C MET A 15 29.03 4.90 18.29
N LYS A 16 29.09 5.22 19.60
CA LYS A 16 30.34 5.57 20.29
C LYS A 16 31.37 4.44 20.27
N SER A 17 30.98 3.17 20.46
CA SER A 17 31.92 2.04 20.38
C SER A 17 32.41 1.78 18.96
N GLY A 18 31.58 2.05 17.94
CA GLY A 18 31.99 1.99 16.53
C GLY A 18 32.98 3.09 16.17
N LEU A 19 32.70 4.33 16.57
CA LEU A 19 33.60 5.47 16.38
C LEU A 19 34.92 5.28 17.14
N LYS A 20 34.88 4.76 18.37
CA LYS A 20 36.10 4.44 19.13
C LYS A 20 36.91 3.37 18.39
N ARG A 21 36.31 2.26 17.95
CA ARG A 21 37.00 1.23 17.15
C ARG A 21 37.59 1.72 15.83
N PHE A 22 37.05 2.81 15.28
CA PHE A 22 37.60 3.45 14.08
C PHE A 22 38.80 4.34 14.45
N LEU A 23 38.72 5.10 15.54
CA LEU A 23 39.83 5.90 16.05
C LEU A 23 40.99 5.02 16.54
N ASP A 24 40.72 3.99 17.34
CA ASP A 24 41.71 2.99 17.79
C ASP A 24 42.43 2.39 16.56
N LYS A 25 41.71 2.06 15.47
CA LYS A 25 42.30 1.57 14.21
C LYS A 25 43.13 2.60 13.44
N VAL A 26 42.81 3.89 13.56
CA VAL A 26 43.59 4.97 12.94
C VAL A 26 44.85 5.26 13.77
N GLU A 27 44.81 5.03 15.08
CA GLU A 27 46.00 5.02 15.93
C GLU A 27 46.87 3.79 15.66
N ASP A 28 46.31 2.56 15.60
CA ASP A 28 47.03 1.34 15.20
C ASP A 28 47.73 1.53 13.84
N MET A 29 47.02 2.08 12.85
CA MET A 29 47.55 2.30 11.49
C MET A 29 48.59 3.43 11.43
N ARG A 30 48.56 4.35 12.40
CA ARG A 30 49.60 5.37 12.58
C ARG A 30 50.83 4.78 13.27
N GLU A 31 50.68 3.95 14.31
CA GLU A 31 51.80 3.24 14.93
C GLU A 31 52.52 2.33 13.93
N ILE A 32 51.78 1.59 13.09
CA ILE A 32 52.36 0.77 12.02
C ILE A 32 53.17 1.61 11.00
N MET A 33 52.77 2.86 10.74
CA MET A 33 53.55 3.79 9.90
C MET A 33 54.81 4.35 10.57
N TYR A 34 54.97 4.17 11.89
CA TYR A 34 56.18 4.52 12.64
C TYR A 34 57.04 3.29 13.03
N GLU A 35 56.59 2.06 12.71
CA GLU A 35 57.30 0.80 13.00
C GLU A 35 57.94 0.12 11.77
N GLU A 36 57.91 0.73 10.57
CA GLU A 36 58.77 0.28 9.45
C GLU A 36 60.18 0.89 9.60
N ASP A 37 61.07 0.11 10.23
CA ASP A 37 62.44 0.48 10.61
C ASP A 37 63.30 1.06 9.47
N LEU A 38 64.00 2.16 9.75
CA LEU A 38 65.25 2.51 9.10
C LEU A 38 66.41 1.99 9.97
N ASP A 39 67.11 0.96 9.49
CA ASP A 39 68.32 0.41 10.10
C ASP A 39 69.45 1.47 10.13
N GLU A 40 69.61 2.21 11.23
CA GLU A 40 70.81 3.02 11.49
C GLU A 40 71.76 2.32 12.48
N GLU A 41 72.89 1.86 11.95
CA GLU A 41 73.98 1.23 12.69
C GLU A 41 74.67 2.26 13.61
N ILE A 42 74.59 2.04 14.94
CA ILE A 42 75.12 2.98 15.93
C ILE A 42 76.66 3.02 15.85
N VAL A 43 77.20 4.11 15.29
CA VAL A 43 78.62 4.47 15.37
C VAL A 43 78.85 5.29 16.65
N GLU A 44 79.65 4.77 17.58
CA GLU A 44 80.12 5.56 18.73
C GLU A 44 81.06 6.69 18.25
N TYR A 45 80.76 7.93 18.63
CA TYR A 45 81.64 9.07 18.46
C TYR A 45 82.16 9.53 19.83
N GLU A 46 83.47 9.78 19.94
CA GLU A 46 84.07 10.45 21.10
C GLU A 46 83.58 11.90 21.19
N GLU A 47 83.34 12.40 22.41
CA GLU A 47 83.02 13.81 22.63
C GLU A 47 84.22 14.70 22.23
N VAL A 48 84.08 15.40 21.11
CA VAL A 48 84.95 16.51 20.72
C VAL A 48 84.26 17.81 21.15
N GLU A 49 84.90 18.58 22.03
CA GLU A 49 84.48 19.96 22.30
C GLU A 49 84.61 20.78 21.00
N VAL A 50 83.47 21.25 20.47
CA VAL A 50 83.42 22.15 19.31
C VAL A 50 83.01 23.54 19.80
N ASP A 51 83.78 24.54 19.39
CA ASP A 51 83.63 25.97 19.75
C ASP A 51 82.31 26.53 19.14
N GLU A 52 81.57 27.38 19.88
CA GLU A 52 80.23 27.88 19.50
C GLU A 52 80.24 28.96 18.39
N THR A 53 81.12 28.84 17.39
CA THR A 53 81.21 29.80 16.28
C THR A 53 81.33 29.13 14.91
N GLU A 54 80.41 29.52 14.02
CA GLU A 54 80.35 29.22 12.57
C GLU A 54 79.91 27.81 12.15
N PHE A 55 78.59 27.56 12.15
CA PHE A 55 77.93 26.60 11.25
C PHE A 55 76.54 27.13 10.81
N GLU A 56 76.53 27.99 9.79
CA GLU A 56 75.38 28.14 8.88
C GLU A 56 75.62 27.19 7.70
N GLU A 57 75.13 25.94 7.80
CA GLU A 57 74.99 25.06 6.63
C GLU A 57 73.51 24.99 6.25
N ASP A 58 73.15 25.66 5.16
CA ASP A 58 71.83 25.54 4.54
C ASP A 58 71.56 24.08 4.15
N LEU A 59 70.42 23.55 4.57
CA LEU A 59 69.89 22.28 4.06
C LEU A 59 69.78 22.38 2.53
N PRO A 60 70.25 21.38 1.76
CA PRO A 60 70.29 21.48 0.30
C PRO A 60 68.88 21.71 -0.26
N GLU A 61 68.75 22.71 -1.15
CA GLU A 61 67.47 23.27 -1.62
C GLU A 61 66.45 22.19 -2.04
N ALA A 62 66.91 21.06 -2.59
CA ALA A 62 66.06 19.94 -2.98
C ALA A 62 65.26 19.30 -1.83
N ILE A 63 65.86 19.16 -0.63
CA ILE A 63 65.17 18.56 0.54
C ILE A 63 64.13 19.56 1.10
N VAL A 64 64.44 20.85 1.04
CA VAL A 64 63.53 21.93 1.44
C VAL A 64 62.37 22.05 0.45
N GLU A 65 62.60 21.89 -0.86
CA GLU A 65 61.52 21.85 -1.85
C GLU A 65 60.61 20.63 -1.68
N ASP A 66 61.17 19.42 -1.46
CA ASP A 66 60.35 18.21 -1.38
C ASP A 66 59.54 18.14 -0.08
N THR A 67 60.09 18.57 1.06
CA THR A 67 59.30 18.71 2.30
C THR A 67 58.18 19.76 2.15
N GLN A 68 58.43 20.90 1.51
CA GLN A 68 57.39 21.90 1.21
C GLN A 68 56.32 21.39 0.23
N ARG A 69 56.67 20.47 -0.69
CA ARG A 69 55.70 19.80 -1.58
C ARG A 69 54.81 18.84 -0.79
N GLU A 70 55.37 18.04 0.10
CA GLU A 70 54.60 17.10 0.93
C GLU A 70 53.67 17.84 1.91
N GLU A 71 54.15 18.91 2.56
CA GLU A 71 53.32 19.78 3.39
C GLU A 71 52.17 20.43 2.60
N ALA A 72 52.41 20.86 1.35
CA ALA A 72 51.38 21.42 0.48
C ALA A 72 50.31 20.39 0.08
N ILE A 73 50.71 19.15 -0.23
CA ILE A 73 49.79 18.03 -0.53
C ILE A 73 48.94 17.70 0.69
N LEU A 74 49.56 17.56 1.87
CA LEU A 74 48.85 17.30 3.13
C LEU A 74 47.87 18.44 3.48
N ALA A 75 48.24 19.69 3.21
CA ALA A 75 47.34 20.84 3.40
C ALA A 75 46.14 20.81 2.44
N GLU A 76 46.33 20.38 1.17
CA GLU A 76 45.24 20.23 0.20
C GLU A 76 44.30 19.08 0.58
N GLU A 77 44.83 17.93 1.02
CA GLU A 77 44.01 16.81 1.52
C GLU A 77 43.23 17.19 2.79
N GLN A 78 43.86 17.89 3.74
CA GLN A 78 43.17 18.37 4.95
C GLN A 78 42.07 19.38 4.60
N ALA A 79 42.30 20.28 3.63
CA ALA A 79 41.27 21.20 3.15
C ALA A 79 40.11 20.46 2.47
N GLN A 80 40.38 19.41 1.70
CA GLN A 80 39.35 18.57 1.07
C GLN A 80 38.52 17.80 2.11
N ILE A 81 39.16 17.22 3.12
CA ILE A 81 38.49 16.55 4.25
C ILE A 81 37.63 17.56 5.05
N ALA A 82 38.13 18.78 5.28
CA ALA A 82 37.37 19.83 5.93
C ALA A 82 36.13 20.24 5.12
N ALA A 83 36.26 20.41 3.80
CA ALA A 83 35.14 20.71 2.91
C ALA A 83 34.07 19.60 2.93
N TRP A 84 34.48 18.32 2.91
CA TRP A 84 33.56 17.19 3.01
C TRP A 84 32.87 17.11 4.39
N ARG A 85 33.55 17.45 5.47
CA ARG A 85 32.94 17.54 6.81
C ARG A 85 31.85 18.62 6.86
N ILE A 86 32.12 19.80 6.30
CA ILE A 86 31.15 20.91 6.25
C ILE A 86 29.91 20.53 5.43
N GLU A 87 30.06 19.90 4.26
CA GLU A 87 28.90 19.46 3.47
C GLU A 87 28.13 18.31 4.14
N LEU A 88 28.83 17.41 4.84
CA LEU A 88 28.20 16.35 5.64
C LEU A 88 27.39 16.94 6.81
N GLU A 89 27.95 17.88 7.56
CA GLU A 89 27.25 18.59 8.64
C GLU A 89 26.04 19.36 8.10
N ARG A 90 26.18 20.07 6.98
CA ARG A 90 25.07 20.78 6.33
C ARG A 90 23.95 19.84 5.85
N SER A 91 24.31 18.67 5.34
CA SER A 91 23.36 17.63 4.95
C SER A 91 22.65 17.01 6.17
N LEU A 92 23.38 16.78 7.27
CA LEU A 92 22.82 16.31 8.54
C LEU A 92 21.91 17.36 9.21
N GLU A 93 22.29 18.64 9.21
CA GLU A 93 21.45 19.74 9.67
C GLU A 93 20.18 19.83 8.84
N SER A 94 20.27 19.85 7.50
CA SER A 94 19.10 19.88 6.61
C SER A 94 18.19 18.65 6.80
N ARG A 95 18.76 17.47 7.10
CA ARG A 95 17.99 16.28 7.49
C ARG A 95 17.32 16.45 8.86
N SER A 96 17.98 17.09 9.83
CA SER A 96 17.43 17.39 11.15
C SER A 96 16.33 18.47 11.12
N GLU A 97 16.46 19.46 10.25
CA GLU A 97 15.49 20.54 10.02
C GLU A 97 14.25 20.02 9.29
N ARG A 98 14.42 19.16 8.28
CA ARG A 98 13.31 18.42 7.68
C ARG A 98 12.61 17.57 8.75
N ALA A 99 13.37 16.83 9.56
CA ALA A 99 12.83 16.02 10.64
C ALA A 99 12.14 16.84 11.75
N THR A 100 12.44 18.13 11.94
CA THR A 100 11.72 19.01 12.88
C THR A 100 10.52 19.71 12.24
N TYR A 101 10.60 20.13 10.99
CA TYR A 101 9.45 20.58 10.20
C TYR A 101 8.34 19.51 10.17
N PHE A 102 8.71 18.23 10.06
CA PHE A 102 7.78 17.11 10.10
C PHE A 102 7.31 16.71 11.52
N LYS A 103 7.84 17.28 12.61
CA LYS A 103 7.31 17.02 13.97
C LYS A 103 5.90 17.61 14.16
N GLN A 104 5.60 18.75 13.56
CA GLN A 104 4.24 19.31 13.57
C GLN A 104 3.24 18.45 12.78
N TYR A 105 3.71 17.68 11.80
CA TYR A 105 2.89 16.71 11.06
C TYR A 105 2.81 15.32 11.72
N HIS A 106 3.68 14.99 12.68
CA HIS A 106 3.57 13.71 13.40
C HIS A 106 2.33 13.64 14.30
N SER A 107 1.89 14.76 14.89
CA SER A 107 0.61 14.83 15.61
C SER A 107 -0.58 14.76 14.65
N ASP A 108 -0.54 15.49 13.53
CA ASP A 108 -1.58 15.43 12.49
C ASP A 108 -1.67 14.02 11.88
N SER A 109 -0.54 13.32 11.70
CA SER A 109 -0.50 11.91 11.27
C SER A 109 -1.09 10.95 12.31
N THR A 110 -0.86 11.17 13.62
CA THR A 110 -1.51 10.34 14.66
C THR A 110 -2.99 10.64 14.83
N GLU A 111 -3.42 11.90 14.69
CA GLU A 111 -4.84 12.27 14.68
C GLU A 111 -5.57 11.75 13.43
N ARG A 112 -4.95 11.85 12.24
CA ARG A 112 -5.42 11.20 11.00
C ARG A 112 -5.48 9.68 11.15
N PHE A 113 -4.47 9.05 11.73
CA PHE A 113 -4.46 7.61 12.00
C PHE A 113 -5.58 7.21 12.96
N GLN A 114 -5.79 7.94 14.06
CA GLN A 114 -6.91 7.68 14.98
C GLN A 114 -8.27 7.91 14.32
N ARG A 115 -8.42 8.96 13.52
CA ARG A 115 -9.62 9.26 12.74
C ARG A 115 -9.89 8.19 11.69
N MET A 116 -8.87 7.71 10.99
CA MET A 116 -8.93 6.63 10.00
C MET A 116 -9.26 5.30 10.67
N LEU A 117 -8.60 4.94 11.78
CA LEU A 117 -8.96 3.74 12.58
C LEU A 117 -10.42 3.80 13.05
N ARG A 118 -10.90 4.99 13.45
CA ARG A 118 -12.27 5.23 13.86
C ARG A 118 -13.24 5.09 12.67
N THR A 119 -12.99 5.75 11.55
CA THR A 119 -13.84 5.66 10.35
C THR A 119 -13.84 4.26 9.74
N ALA A 120 -12.69 3.57 9.72
CA ALA A 120 -12.61 2.17 9.31
C ALA A 120 -13.39 1.24 10.25
N ARG A 121 -13.38 1.49 11.56
CA ARG A 121 -14.26 0.79 12.52
C ARG A 121 -15.74 1.12 12.27
N GLU A 122 -16.12 2.39 12.19
CA GLU A 122 -17.49 2.83 11.93
C GLU A 122 -18.04 2.24 10.61
N GLN A 123 -17.21 2.14 9.56
CA GLN A 123 -17.56 1.52 8.28
C GLN A 123 -17.60 -0.03 8.32
N LEU A 124 -16.82 -0.67 9.20
CA LEU A 124 -16.91 -2.11 9.45
C LEU A 124 -18.09 -2.46 10.37
N GLU A 125 -18.45 -1.57 11.30
CA GLU A 125 -19.52 -1.73 12.30
C GLU A 125 -20.93 -1.58 11.71
N GLY A 126 -21.06 -1.00 10.50
CA GLY A 126 -22.36 -0.86 9.81
C GLY A 126 -23.35 0.04 10.55
N ALA A 127 -22.88 0.89 11.47
CA ALA A 127 -23.75 1.68 12.34
C ALA A 127 -24.45 2.80 11.55
N PRO A 128 -25.80 2.84 11.51
CA PRO A 128 -26.51 3.97 10.93
C PRO A 128 -26.37 5.21 11.81
N PRO A 129 -26.28 6.43 11.25
CA PRO A 129 -26.45 7.65 12.04
C PRO A 129 -27.87 7.72 12.59
N VAL A 130 -28.00 8.23 13.82
CA VAL A 130 -29.26 8.26 14.57
C VAL A 130 -30.33 9.10 13.88
N GLU A 131 -31.54 8.51 13.84
CA GLU A 131 -32.87 9.02 13.51
C GLU A 131 -33.07 10.53 13.22
N THR A 132 -33.72 10.80 12.08
CA THR A 132 -34.90 11.70 12.04
C THR A 132 -36.01 11.03 11.23
N ALA A 133 -37.24 11.04 11.74
CA ALA A 133 -38.36 10.23 11.24
C ALA A 133 -39.37 11.00 10.37
N SER A 134 -40.02 10.27 9.45
CA SER A 134 -41.38 10.48 8.89
C SER A 134 -41.64 9.38 7.85
N GLU A 135 -42.42 8.33 8.15
CA GLU A 135 -43.89 8.19 7.95
C GLU A 135 -44.32 7.78 6.51
N GLU A 136 -44.86 6.55 6.40
CA GLU A 136 -45.62 5.94 5.26
C GLU A 136 -47.16 6.27 5.41
N PRO A 137 -48.20 5.68 4.70
CA PRO A 137 -48.27 4.53 3.75
C PRO A 137 -49.37 4.59 2.60
N SER A 138 -49.78 3.40 2.08
CA SER A 138 -51.03 2.98 1.33
C SER A 138 -51.02 2.94 -0.24
N GLU A 139 -51.34 1.86 -1.02
CA GLU A 139 -52.58 1.04 -1.34
C GLU A 139 -53.24 1.41 -2.73
N GLU A 140 -53.79 0.57 -3.64
CA GLU A 140 -53.86 -0.91 -3.88
C GLU A 140 -54.42 -1.30 -5.32
N LEU A 141 -54.08 -2.51 -5.85
CA LEU A 141 -54.82 -3.51 -6.71
C LEU A 141 -55.40 -3.31 -8.18
N ASN A 142 -55.09 -4.33 -9.05
CA ASN A 142 -55.93 -5.14 -10.01
C ASN A 142 -56.12 -4.92 -11.57
N ALA A 143 -55.45 -5.78 -12.40
CA ALA A 143 -55.88 -6.71 -13.51
C ALA A 143 -56.70 -6.26 -14.79
N PRO A 144 -56.89 -7.07 -15.91
CA PRO A 144 -56.25 -8.33 -16.44
C PRO A 144 -55.98 -8.49 -18.01
N VAL A 145 -55.08 -9.45 -18.39
CA VAL A 145 -55.07 -10.50 -19.49
C VAL A 145 -55.20 -10.20 -21.02
N ALA A 146 -54.25 -10.75 -21.85
CA ALA A 146 -54.46 -11.67 -23.01
C ALA A 146 -53.14 -12.10 -23.75
N GLU A 147 -53.08 -13.30 -24.34
CA GLU A 147 -51.87 -14.05 -24.80
C GLU A 147 -51.59 -14.05 -26.33
N ILE A 148 -50.38 -14.51 -26.75
CA ILE A 148 -50.11 -15.69 -27.64
C ILE A 148 -48.58 -15.92 -27.81
N GLU A 149 -48.14 -17.19 -27.73
CA GLU A 149 -46.75 -17.71 -27.74
C GLU A 149 -46.14 -17.88 -29.18
N GLU A 150 -44.93 -18.38 -29.47
CA GLU A 150 -43.87 -19.24 -28.84
C GLU A 150 -42.52 -18.94 -29.58
N PRO A 151 -41.31 -19.47 -29.21
CA PRO A 151 -41.00 -20.49 -28.20
C PRO A 151 -39.98 -20.08 -27.10
N GLU A 152 -40.09 -20.75 -25.95
CA GLU A 152 -39.44 -20.36 -24.67
C GLU A 152 -38.14 -21.11 -24.29
N PRO A 153 -37.34 -20.55 -23.36
CA PRO A 153 -36.39 -21.30 -22.52
C PRO A 153 -37.10 -22.16 -21.45
N GLU A 154 -36.40 -23.12 -20.84
CA GLU A 154 -36.97 -23.96 -19.76
C GLU A 154 -37.41 -23.12 -18.55
N ALA A 155 -38.73 -22.97 -18.36
CA ALA A 155 -39.30 -22.20 -17.26
C ALA A 155 -38.92 -22.76 -15.88
N ILE A 156 -38.32 -21.90 -15.06
CA ILE A 156 -38.13 -22.14 -13.62
C ILE A 156 -39.42 -21.70 -12.93
N ASP A 157 -39.90 -22.49 -11.96
CA ASP A 157 -41.10 -22.20 -11.18
C ASP A 157 -40.88 -20.96 -10.32
N ASN A 158 -41.24 -19.79 -10.86
CA ASN A 158 -40.96 -18.51 -10.24
C ASN A 158 -41.96 -18.25 -9.10
N PRO A 159 -41.47 -17.89 -7.90
CA PRO A 159 -42.34 -17.57 -6.78
C PRO A 159 -43.19 -16.35 -7.11
N ASP A 160 -44.38 -16.29 -6.52
CA ASP A 160 -45.30 -15.17 -6.64
C ASP A 160 -44.55 -13.85 -6.37
N ILE A 161 -44.49 -13.00 -7.41
CA ILE A 161 -43.71 -11.77 -7.43
C ILE A 161 -44.22 -10.81 -6.36
N GLU A 162 -45.54 -10.77 -6.09
CA GLU A 162 -46.12 -9.92 -5.06
C GLU A 162 -45.65 -10.33 -3.65
N LEU A 163 -45.38 -11.62 -3.45
CA LEU A 163 -44.87 -12.19 -2.20
C LEU A 163 -43.34 -12.22 -2.11
N TYR A 164 -42.61 -11.78 -3.15
CA TYR A 164 -41.15 -11.82 -3.15
C TYR A 164 -40.53 -10.85 -2.12
N LEU A 165 -39.98 -11.42 -1.05
CA LEU A 165 -39.18 -10.71 -0.06
C LEU A 165 -37.68 -10.83 -0.39
N ARG A 166 -37.00 -9.68 -0.40
CA ARG A 166 -35.55 -9.62 -0.59
C ARG A 166 -34.80 -10.36 0.54
N PRO A 167 -33.63 -10.96 0.26
CA PRO A 167 -32.89 -11.73 1.27
C PRO A 167 -32.52 -10.87 2.49
N SER A 168 -32.67 -11.43 3.69
CA SER A 168 -32.30 -10.74 4.93
C SER A 168 -30.79 -10.77 5.14
N LEU A 169 -30.20 -9.63 5.52
CA LEU A 169 -28.78 -9.52 5.91
C LEU A 169 -28.39 -10.46 7.07
N LYS A 170 -29.36 -10.99 7.82
CA LYS A 170 -29.15 -12.06 8.82
C LYS A 170 -28.63 -13.38 8.23
N LEU A 171 -28.76 -13.59 6.91
CA LEU A 171 -28.18 -14.72 6.19
C LEU A 171 -26.66 -14.60 6.00
N LEU A 172 -26.10 -13.42 6.26
CA LEU A 172 -24.67 -13.14 6.10
C LEU A 172 -23.99 -13.00 7.48
N GLU A 173 -22.75 -13.46 7.56
CA GLU A 173 -21.94 -13.34 8.78
C GLU A 173 -21.60 -11.87 9.09
N PRO A 174 -21.80 -11.39 10.33
CA PRO A 174 -21.38 -10.06 10.75
C PRO A 174 -19.86 -9.97 10.88
N ALA A 175 -19.30 -8.76 10.73
CA ALA A 175 -17.88 -8.53 10.91
C ALA A 175 -17.48 -8.67 12.39
N ASP A 176 -16.49 -9.53 12.68
CA ASP A 176 -15.91 -9.64 14.03
C ASP A 176 -14.78 -8.62 14.23
N ILE A 177 -15.20 -7.41 14.58
CA ILE A 177 -14.34 -6.23 14.68
C ILE A 177 -13.49 -6.27 15.95
N SER A 178 -13.85 -7.12 16.92
CA SER A 178 -13.01 -7.40 18.11
C SER A 178 -11.67 -8.05 17.74
N LYS A 179 -11.64 -8.82 16.63
CA LYS A 179 -10.42 -9.42 16.07
C LYS A 179 -9.68 -8.52 15.09
N ALA A 180 -10.26 -7.38 14.70
CA ALA A 180 -9.63 -6.38 13.84
C ALA A 180 -8.59 -5.54 14.62
N ILE A 181 -7.54 -6.20 15.11
CA ILE A 181 -6.34 -5.54 15.63
C ILE A 181 -5.54 -5.01 14.42
N LEU A 182 -6.02 -3.88 13.90
CA LEU A 182 -5.25 -2.97 13.07
C LEU A 182 -3.93 -2.64 13.81
N MET A 183 -2.83 -2.55 13.06
CA MET A 183 -1.46 -2.56 13.60
C MET A 183 -1.26 -1.61 14.79
N THR A 184 -0.54 -2.06 15.81
CA THR A 184 -0.19 -1.19 16.94
C THR A 184 0.74 -0.06 16.46
N PRO A 185 0.68 1.15 17.06
CA PRO A 185 1.58 2.25 16.70
C PRO A 185 3.06 1.87 16.80
N GLU A 186 3.41 1.03 17.78
CA GLU A 186 4.78 0.52 17.96
C GLU A 186 5.21 -0.40 16.80
N ALA A 187 4.32 -1.26 16.30
CA ALA A 187 4.60 -2.13 15.15
C ALA A 187 4.67 -1.34 13.83
N LEU A 188 3.83 -0.31 13.67
CA LEU A 188 3.86 0.58 12.52
C LEU A 188 5.17 1.37 12.46
N GLU A 189 5.59 1.96 13.57
CA GLU A 189 6.85 2.70 13.66
C GLU A 189 8.06 1.76 13.48
N ALA A 190 8.00 0.52 13.98
CA ALA A 190 9.03 -0.48 13.70
C ALA A 190 9.14 -0.79 12.20
N GLN A 191 8.03 -1.03 11.50
CA GLN A 191 8.04 -1.24 10.04
C GLN A 191 8.50 0.00 9.26
N LYS A 192 8.11 1.21 9.68
CA LYS A 192 8.57 2.47 9.09
C LYS A 192 10.10 2.58 9.17
N ASN A 193 10.68 2.28 10.34
CA ASN A 193 12.14 2.29 10.53
C ASN A 193 12.83 1.19 9.70
N SER A 194 12.30 -0.03 9.66
CA SER A 194 12.87 -1.10 8.80
C SER A 194 12.80 -0.78 7.30
N LEU A 195 11.76 -0.07 6.85
CA LEU A 195 11.68 0.42 5.47
C LEU A 195 12.70 1.53 5.19
N GLN A 196 12.93 2.44 6.13
CA GLN A 196 13.97 3.47 6.02
C GLN A 196 15.37 2.85 6.00
N GLU A 197 15.68 1.96 6.95
CA GLU A 197 16.95 1.21 7.01
C GLU A 197 17.20 0.42 5.72
N ALA A 198 16.16 -0.15 5.11
CA ALA A 198 16.27 -0.80 3.81
C ALA A 198 16.69 0.19 2.71
N MET A 199 16.02 1.34 2.56
CA MET A 199 16.39 2.36 1.56
C MET A 199 17.82 2.86 1.75
N ASP A 200 18.18 3.16 3.00
CA ASP A 200 19.52 3.63 3.38
C ASP A 200 20.59 2.59 3.02
N SER A 201 20.32 1.29 3.26
CA SER A 201 21.26 0.19 2.94
C SER A 201 21.55 0.02 1.44
N PHE A 202 20.66 0.49 0.56
CA PHE A 202 20.86 0.49 -0.90
C PHE A 202 21.28 1.86 -1.45
N ALA A 203 21.68 2.79 -0.57
CA ALA A 203 22.12 4.14 -0.91
C ALA A 203 21.11 4.95 -1.75
N VAL A 204 19.81 4.72 -1.54
CA VAL A 204 18.75 5.52 -2.17
C VAL A 204 18.29 6.60 -1.19
N ASP A 205 18.62 7.87 -1.47
CA ASP A 205 18.19 9.01 -0.65
C ASP A 205 16.66 9.20 -0.78
N ALA A 206 15.92 8.56 0.10
CA ALA A 206 14.47 8.63 0.16
C ALA A 206 14.02 8.58 1.62
N TYR A 207 12.99 9.36 1.94
CA TYR A 207 12.49 9.49 3.31
C TYR A 207 11.10 8.85 3.44
N VAL A 208 10.95 7.90 4.36
CA VAL A 208 9.64 7.33 4.69
C VAL A 208 8.87 8.34 5.54
N TYR A 209 7.94 9.06 4.90
CA TYR A 209 7.22 10.19 5.48
C TYR A 209 6.21 9.74 6.55
N ASP A 210 5.18 9.00 6.13
CA ASP A 210 4.14 8.43 7.00
C ASP A 210 3.56 7.14 6.40
N ALA A 211 2.46 6.64 6.99
CA ALA A 211 1.82 5.41 6.55
C ALA A 211 0.30 5.48 6.71
N VAL A 212 -0.42 4.91 5.74
CA VAL A 212 -1.87 4.71 5.73
C VAL A 212 -2.14 3.21 5.95
N VAL A 213 -2.65 2.85 7.13
CA VAL A 213 -2.93 1.45 7.49
C VAL A 213 -4.34 1.07 7.03
N GLY A 214 -4.43 0.35 5.91
CA GLY A 214 -5.67 -0.22 5.42
C GLY A 214 -6.01 -1.58 6.06
N PRO A 215 -7.16 -2.19 5.68
CA PRO A 215 -7.60 -3.47 6.26
C PRO A 215 -6.68 -4.67 5.93
N ARG A 216 -6.03 -4.65 4.76
CA ARG A 216 -5.19 -5.75 4.24
C ARG A 216 -3.74 -5.36 3.93
N VAL A 217 -3.49 -4.09 3.64
CA VAL A 217 -2.17 -3.54 3.31
C VAL A 217 -1.97 -2.23 4.04
N THR A 218 -0.73 -1.90 4.35
CA THR A 218 -0.31 -0.58 4.82
C THR A 218 0.48 0.09 3.70
N GLN A 219 0.04 1.28 3.26
CA GLN A 219 0.75 2.08 2.26
C GLN A 219 1.66 3.08 2.97
N PHE A 220 2.97 2.86 2.90
CA PHE A 220 3.97 3.83 3.34
C PHE A 220 4.18 4.88 2.25
N ARG A 221 4.12 6.17 2.59
CA ARG A 221 4.44 7.25 1.66
C ARG A 221 5.90 7.61 1.76
N VAL A 222 6.63 7.47 0.67
CA VAL A 222 8.07 7.69 0.58
C VAL A 222 8.35 8.89 -0.31
N GLN A 223 9.07 9.88 0.22
CA GLN A 223 9.49 11.05 -0.53
C GLN A 223 10.90 10.82 -1.11
N PRO A 224 11.09 10.79 -2.44
CA PRO A 224 12.42 10.75 -3.03
C PRO A 224 13.19 12.05 -2.74
N GLY A 225 14.49 11.94 -2.51
CA GLY A 225 15.41 13.07 -2.44
C GLY A 225 15.59 13.77 -3.79
N MET A 226 16.20 14.96 -3.77
CA MET A 226 16.45 15.72 -4.99
C MET A 226 17.40 14.97 -5.92
N GLY A 227 17.00 14.78 -7.18
CA GLY A 227 17.77 14.03 -8.17
C GLY A 227 17.64 12.50 -8.09
N VAL A 228 16.92 11.96 -7.09
CA VAL A 228 16.66 10.51 -7.02
C VAL A 228 15.61 10.11 -8.05
N ARG A 229 16.00 9.20 -8.94
CA ARG A 229 15.12 8.62 -9.95
C ARG A 229 14.09 7.72 -9.30
N VAL A 230 12.82 7.90 -9.66
CA VAL A 230 11.70 7.11 -9.15
C VAL A 230 11.86 5.62 -9.47
N GLU A 231 12.47 5.30 -10.61
CA GLU A 231 12.81 3.94 -11.04
C GLU A 231 13.79 3.25 -10.08
N ALA A 232 14.65 4.00 -9.38
CA ALA A 232 15.57 3.42 -8.40
C ALA A 232 14.80 2.85 -7.20
N ILE A 233 13.77 3.55 -6.71
CA ILE A 233 12.90 3.06 -5.63
C ILE A 233 12.09 1.85 -6.13
N SER A 234 11.51 1.93 -7.34
CA SER A 234 10.76 0.82 -7.94
C SER A 234 11.61 -0.44 -8.15
N ALA A 235 12.89 -0.31 -8.50
CA ALA A 235 13.81 -1.43 -8.65
C ALA A 235 14.10 -2.16 -7.33
N LEU A 236 14.00 -1.48 -6.18
CA LEU A 236 14.22 -2.07 -4.86
C LEU A 236 13.08 -2.96 -4.36
N GLN A 237 11.96 -3.12 -5.08
CA GLN A 237 10.78 -3.89 -4.63
C GLN A 237 11.13 -5.28 -4.05
N LYS A 238 12.03 -6.03 -4.68
CA LYS A 238 12.48 -7.35 -4.19
C LYS A 238 13.36 -7.27 -2.94
N ASN A 239 14.18 -6.24 -2.84
CA ASN A 239 15.09 -6.03 -1.72
C ASN A 239 14.33 -5.54 -0.48
N ILE A 240 13.34 -4.67 -0.67
CA ILE A 240 12.41 -4.23 0.37
C ILE A 240 11.57 -5.44 0.85
N ALA A 241 11.12 -6.31 -0.06
CA ALA A 241 10.42 -7.55 0.29
C ALA A 241 11.28 -8.48 1.17
N LEU A 242 12.59 -8.56 0.90
CA LEU A 242 13.55 -9.29 1.73
C LEU A 242 13.73 -8.62 3.11
N ALA A 243 13.98 -7.31 3.14
CA ALA A 243 14.23 -6.54 4.37
C ALA A 243 13.02 -6.51 5.32
N MET A 244 11.80 -6.41 4.78
CA MET A 244 10.56 -6.43 5.55
C MET A 244 10.02 -7.85 5.81
N ALA A 245 10.74 -8.90 5.38
CA ALA A 245 10.33 -10.30 5.45
C ALA A 245 8.90 -10.55 4.90
N ASN A 246 8.52 -9.86 3.83
CA ASN A 246 7.17 -9.83 3.30
C ASN A 246 7.17 -9.96 1.77
N THR A 247 6.55 -11.03 1.25
CA THR A 247 6.47 -11.29 -0.19
C THR A 247 5.44 -10.40 -0.91
N ASN A 248 4.51 -9.80 -0.17
CA ASN A 248 3.41 -9.01 -0.71
C ASN A 248 3.74 -7.50 -0.62
N ILE A 249 4.64 -7.05 -1.50
CA ILE A 249 4.96 -5.62 -1.65
C ILE A 249 4.63 -5.13 -3.05
N ARG A 250 3.95 -3.99 -3.15
CA ARG A 250 3.62 -3.27 -4.39
C ARG A 250 4.09 -1.82 -4.28
N ILE A 251 4.77 -1.32 -5.31
CA ILE A 251 5.21 0.08 -5.38
C ILE A 251 4.32 0.81 -6.39
N GLN A 252 3.70 1.91 -5.95
CA GLN A 252 2.93 2.85 -6.74
C GLN A 252 3.72 4.16 -6.87
N ALA A 253 4.16 4.47 -8.08
CA ALA A 253 5.17 5.50 -8.31
C ALA A 253 4.80 6.35 -9.54
N PRO A 254 4.44 7.64 -9.37
CA PRO A 254 4.05 8.32 -8.12
C PRO A 254 2.63 7.94 -7.66
N ILE A 255 2.23 8.38 -6.47
CA ILE A 255 0.83 8.41 -6.03
C ILE A 255 0.08 9.50 -6.85
N PRO A 256 -1.06 9.19 -7.49
CA PRO A 256 -1.82 10.19 -8.23
C PRO A 256 -2.23 11.38 -7.36
N GLY A 257 -1.77 12.58 -7.74
CA GLY A 257 -2.07 13.83 -7.04
C GLY A 257 -1.15 14.15 -5.84
N GLU A 258 -0.20 13.29 -5.47
CA GLU A 258 0.73 13.53 -4.36
C GLU A 258 2.21 13.39 -4.77
N PRO A 259 3.15 14.16 -4.18
CA PRO A 259 4.58 14.10 -4.50
C PRO A 259 5.31 12.94 -3.79
N PHE A 260 4.67 11.77 -3.70
CA PHE A 260 5.18 10.60 -2.97
C PHE A 260 5.16 9.34 -3.82
N VAL A 261 6.02 8.39 -3.47
CA VAL A 261 5.98 7.00 -3.91
C VAL A 261 5.28 6.18 -2.82
N GLY A 262 4.20 5.49 -3.17
CA GLY A 262 3.46 4.62 -2.26
C GLY A 262 4.04 3.22 -2.24
N ILE A 263 4.46 2.72 -1.08
CA ILE A 263 4.93 1.36 -0.89
C ILE A 263 3.89 0.61 -0.06
N GLU A 264 3.09 -0.21 -0.73
CA GLU A 264 2.06 -1.04 -0.12
C GLU A 264 2.69 -2.35 0.37
N VAL A 265 2.53 -2.63 1.66
CA VAL A 265 3.07 -3.80 2.36
C VAL A 265 1.90 -4.58 2.96
N GLY A 266 1.83 -5.89 2.70
CA GLY A 266 0.76 -6.75 3.26
C GLY A 266 0.77 -6.80 4.79
N ASN A 267 -0.38 -6.58 5.43
CA ASN A 267 -0.51 -6.65 6.88
C ASN A 267 -0.43 -8.11 7.36
N SER A 268 0.31 -8.38 8.43
CA SER A 268 0.43 -9.73 9.02
C SER A 268 -0.92 -10.27 9.54
N ASN A 269 -1.75 -9.38 10.07
CA ASN A 269 -3.11 -9.68 10.55
C ASN A 269 -4.15 -9.06 9.58
N ALA A 270 -4.16 -9.50 8.32
CA ALA A 270 -5.12 -9.02 7.33
C ALA A 270 -6.56 -9.40 7.72
N VAL A 271 -7.44 -8.42 7.85
CA VAL A 271 -8.86 -8.63 8.23
C VAL A 271 -9.66 -9.06 6.98
N PRO A 272 -10.53 -10.09 7.06
CA PRO A 272 -11.44 -10.42 5.98
C PRO A 272 -12.48 -9.31 5.81
N ILE A 273 -12.64 -8.83 4.57
CA ILE A 273 -13.68 -7.85 4.20
C ILE A 273 -14.93 -8.65 3.86
N LEU A 274 -15.97 -8.55 4.68
CA LEU A 274 -17.23 -9.28 4.48
C LEU A 274 -18.22 -8.42 3.68
N ILE A 275 -19.01 -9.05 2.80
CA ILE A 275 -20.02 -8.33 2.00
C ILE A 275 -21.11 -7.70 2.87
N ARG A 276 -21.39 -8.28 4.05
CA ARG A 276 -22.43 -7.80 4.96
C ARG A 276 -22.20 -6.36 5.42
N SER A 277 -21.01 -6.02 5.92
CA SER A 277 -20.71 -4.65 6.37
C SER A 277 -20.74 -3.65 5.21
N MET A 278 -20.51 -4.11 3.97
CA MET A 278 -20.65 -3.28 2.78
C MET A 278 -22.12 -3.03 2.42
N LEU A 279 -22.99 -4.04 2.56
CA LEU A 279 -24.45 -3.93 2.37
C LEU A 279 -25.14 -3.15 3.50
N GLU A 280 -24.66 -3.24 4.75
CA GLU A 280 -25.12 -2.44 5.89
C GLU A 280 -24.60 -0.99 5.84
N SER A 281 -23.69 -0.67 4.92
CA SER A 281 -23.05 0.64 4.88
C SER A 281 -23.95 1.75 4.34
N ARG A 282 -23.76 2.96 4.88
CA ARG A 282 -24.33 4.19 4.33
C ARG A 282 -24.02 4.37 2.83
N ALA A 283 -22.83 3.99 2.38
CA ALA A 283 -22.42 4.10 0.98
C ALA A 283 -23.26 3.23 0.03
N TRP A 284 -23.78 2.10 0.52
CA TRP A 284 -24.70 1.25 -0.23
C TRP A 284 -26.12 1.81 -0.24
N HIS A 285 -26.63 2.22 0.93
CA HIS A 285 -27.98 2.74 1.07
C HIS A 285 -28.21 4.08 0.35
N GLU A 286 -27.22 4.97 0.34
CA GLU A 286 -27.27 6.27 -0.35
C GLU A 286 -26.72 6.21 -1.80
N SER A 287 -26.55 5.01 -2.37
CA SER A 287 -26.02 4.86 -3.73
C SER A 287 -27.06 5.23 -4.80
N GLU A 288 -26.80 6.33 -5.53
CA GLU A 288 -27.52 6.78 -6.73
C GLU A 288 -27.14 6.00 -8.00
N ALA A 289 -26.45 4.87 -7.88
CA ALA A 289 -26.11 4.02 -9.03
C ALA A 289 -27.34 3.23 -9.51
N ASP A 290 -27.57 3.23 -10.82
CA ASP A 290 -28.71 2.56 -11.44
C ASP A 290 -28.57 1.04 -11.33
N ILE A 291 -27.36 0.49 -11.52
CA ILE A 291 -27.04 -0.93 -11.35
C ILE A 291 -25.80 -1.06 -10.44
N PRO A 292 -25.95 -0.98 -9.10
CA PRO A 292 -24.83 -0.93 -8.17
C PRO A 292 -24.17 -2.29 -7.96
N LEU A 293 -22.85 -2.31 -8.06
CA LEU A 293 -21.99 -3.46 -7.83
C LEU A 293 -20.97 -3.16 -6.73
N ILE A 294 -20.93 -3.97 -5.66
CA ILE A 294 -19.93 -3.85 -4.60
C ILE A 294 -18.62 -4.47 -5.09
N MET A 295 -17.59 -3.63 -5.26
CA MET A 295 -16.26 -4.06 -5.68
C MET A 295 -15.35 -4.46 -4.51
N GLY A 296 -15.62 -3.94 -3.30
CA GLY A 296 -14.84 -4.17 -2.09
C GLY A 296 -14.57 -2.89 -1.31
N MET A 297 -13.42 -2.84 -0.63
CA MET A 297 -12.90 -1.64 0.04
C MET A 297 -11.52 -1.29 -0.53
N ASP A 298 -11.19 0.00 -0.56
CA ASP A 298 -9.86 0.48 -0.93
C ASP A 298 -8.83 0.40 0.23
N ILE A 299 -7.62 0.89 -0.01
CA ILE A 299 -6.53 0.92 0.97
C ILE A 299 -6.79 1.85 2.17
N GLN A 300 -7.79 2.75 2.08
CA GLN A 300 -8.22 3.64 3.17
C GLN A 300 -9.42 3.07 3.93
N GLY A 301 -9.94 1.91 3.51
CA GLY A 301 -11.14 1.26 4.06
C GLY A 301 -12.44 1.74 3.41
N LYS A 302 -12.41 2.71 2.49
CA LYS A 302 -13.60 3.24 1.84
C LYS A 302 -14.21 2.17 0.94
N ILE A 303 -15.51 1.94 1.10
CA ILE A 303 -16.28 1.00 0.28
C ILE A 303 -16.39 1.54 -1.15
N ILE A 304 -16.08 0.68 -2.12
CA ILE A 304 -16.12 1.00 -3.55
C ILE A 304 -17.34 0.30 -4.17
N ILE A 305 -18.28 1.12 -4.63
CA ILE A 305 -19.44 0.70 -5.40
C ILE A 305 -19.28 1.27 -6.81
N THR A 306 -19.50 0.43 -7.82
CA THR A 306 -19.46 0.81 -9.24
C THR A 306 -20.86 0.70 -9.82
N ASP A 307 -21.22 1.62 -10.71
CA ASP A 307 -22.48 1.56 -11.45
C ASP A 307 -22.28 0.85 -12.80
N LEU A 308 -22.87 -0.33 -12.95
CA LEU A 308 -22.77 -1.09 -14.20
C LEU A 308 -23.54 -0.40 -15.34
N ALA A 309 -24.56 0.43 -15.08
CA ALA A 309 -25.24 1.15 -16.17
C ALA A 309 -24.30 2.16 -16.87
N LYS A 310 -23.44 2.80 -16.08
CA LYS A 310 -22.43 3.77 -16.57
C LYS A 310 -21.18 3.09 -17.13
N ALA A 311 -20.91 1.86 -16.71
CA ALA A 311 -19.84 1.00 -17.24
C ALA A 311 -20.46 -0.32 -17.78
N PRO A 312 -21.18 -0.28 -18.93
CA PRO A 312 -22.19 -1.29 -19.33
C PRO A 312 -21.70 -2.73 -19.40
N HIS A 313 -20.39 -2.95 -19.55
CA HIS A 313 -19.78 -4.27 -19.62
C HIS A 313 -18.51 -4.33 -18.75
N LEU A 314 -18.37 -5.41 -17.98
CA LEU A 314 -17.24 -5.63 -17.07
C LEU A 314 -16.46 -6.88 -17.48
N LEU A 315 -15.12 -6.76 -17.59
CA LEU A 315 -14.21 -7.87 -17.82
C LEU A 315 -13.48 -8.24 -16.52
N ILE A 316 -13.58 -9.51 -16.09
CA ILE A 316 -12.94 -10.02 -14.88
C ILE A 316 -11.92 -11.08 -15.24
N ALA A 317 -10.64 -10.83 -14.94
CA ALA A 317 -9.53 -11.75 -15.16
C ALA A 317 -8.75 -12.00 -13.86
N GLY A 318 -8.23 -13.22 -13.70
CA GLY A 318 -7.43 -13.61 -12.53
C GLY A 318 -7.05 -15.08 -12.55
N ALA A 319 -5.89 -15.41 -11.98
CA ALA A 319 -5.41 -16.79 -11.85
C ALA A 319 -6.25 -17.60 -10.83
N THR A 320 -6.13 -18.93 -10.86
CA THR A 320 -6.74 -19.79 -9.83
C THR A 320 -6.26 -19.37 -8.43
N GLY A 321 -7.18 -19.25 -7.47
CA GLY A 321 -6.87 -18.79 -6.11
C GLY A 321 -6.80 -17.26 -5.92
N SER A 322 -6.82 -16.45 -6.99
CA SER A 322 -6.79 -14.97 -6.91
C SER A 322 -8.06 -14.32 -6.35
N GLY A 323 -9.11 -15.09 -6.08
CA GLY A 323 -10.41 -14.57 -5.61
C GLY A 323 -11.46 -14.35 -6.71
N LYS A 324 -11.16 -14.61 -8.01
CA LYS A 324 -12.10 -14.42 -9.14
C LYS A 324 -13.53 -14.91 -8.86
N SER A 325 -13.70 -16.15 -8.37
CA SER A 325 -15.02 -16.72 -8.11
C SER A 325 -15.75 -16.04 -6.94
N VAL A 326 -15.03 -15.62 -5.90
CA VAL A 326 -15.59 -14.86 -4.77
C VAL A 326 -16.04 -13.48 -5.23
N CYS A 327 -15.25 -12.81 -6.08
CA CYS A 327 -15.62 -11.55 -6.72
C CYS A 327 -16.93 -11.71 -7.53
N MET A 328 -17.02 -12.69 -8.42
CA MET A 328 -18.26 -12.92 -9.20
C MET A 328 -19.47 -13.17 -8.29
N SER A 329 -19.35 -13.97 -7.22
CA SER A 329 -20.43 -14.15 -6.25
C SER A 329 -20.79 -12.88 -5.49
N THR A 330 -19.82 -12.01 -5.20
CA THR A 330 -20.05 -10.70 -4.54
C THR A 330 -20.84 -9.76 -5.44
N LEU A 331 -20.53 -9.75 -6.75
CA LEU A 331 -21.25 -8.97 -7.75
C LEU A 331 -22.69 -9.47 -7.92
N ILE A 332 -22.90 -10.78 -8.05
CA ILE A 332 -24.25 -11.37 -8.14
C ILE A 332 -25.03 -11.07 -6.85
N LEU A 333 -24.44 -11.24 -5.67
CA LEU A 333 -25.11 -10.89 -4.40
C LEU A 333 -25.45 -9.40 -4.31
N SER A 334 -24.61 -8.50 -4.80
CA SER A 334 -24.92 -7.06 -4.86
C SER A 334 -26.25 -6.82 -5.59
N LEU A 335 -26.41 -7.49 -6.74
CA LEU A 335 -27.62 -7.43 -7.55
C LEU A 335 -28.83 -8.08 -6.84
N LEU A 336 -28.69 -9.29 -6.29
CA LEU A 336 -29.78 -10.00 -5.61
C LEU A 336 -30.29 -9.31 -4.33
N TYR A 337 -29.47 -8.50 -3.67
CA TYR A 337 -29.89 -7.64 -2.55
C TYR A 337 -30.51 -6.31 -3.03
N LYS A 338 -30.18 -5.83 -4.24
CA LYS A 338 -30.67 -4.55 -4.81
C LYS A 338 -31.94 -4.69 -5.66
N PHE A 339 -32.21 -5.84 -6.25
CA PHE A 339 -33.29 -6.03 -7.23
C PHE A 339 -34.16 -7.25 -6.94
N ARG A 340 -35.45 -7.13 -7.24
CA ARG A 340 -36.43 -8.21 -7.33
C ARG A 340 -36.36 -8.87 -8.73
N PRO A 341 -36.92 -10.07 -8.94
CA PRO A 341 -36.91 -10.74 -10.25
C PRO A 341 -37.56 -9.94 -11.38
N ASP A 342 -38.59 -9.14 -11.06
CA ASP A 342 -39.26 -8.21 -11.97
C ASP A 342 -38.44 -6.95 -12.33
N GLU A 343 -37.42 -6.62 -11.52
CA GLU A 343 -36.52 -5.48 -11.74
C GLU A 343 -35.22 -5.92 -12.44
N LEU A 344 -34.82 -7.18 -12.30
CA LEU A 344 -33.58 -7.73 -12.83
C LEU A 344 -33.72 -9.20 -13.22
N GLU A 345 -33.43 -9.47 -14.49
CA GLU A 345 -33.28 -10.81 -15.03
C GLU A 345 -31.79 -11.17 -15.25
N LEU A 346 -31.43 -12.43 -15.03
CA LEU A 346 -30.07 -12.94 -15.08
C LEU A 346 -29.94 -14.15 -16.02
N VAL A 347 -28.82 -14.16 -16.75
CA VAL A 347 -28.35 -15.30 -17.54
C VAL A 347 -26.96 -15.69 -17.04
N LEU A 348 -26.82 -16.92 -16.54
CA LEU A 348 -25.56 -17.44 -16.02
C LEU A 348 -25.01 -18.57 -16.89
N ILE A 349 -23.79 -18.40 -17.42
CA ILE A 349 -23.10 -19.36 -18.28
C ILE A 349 -21.84 -19.85 -17.56
N ALA A 350 -21.81 -21.11 -17.13
CA ALA A 350 -20.72 -21.74 -16.39
C ALA A 350 -20.22 -23.03 -17.09
N PRO A 351 -19.34 -22.93 -18.11
CA PRO A 351 -18.85 -24.10 -18.86
C PRO A 351 -18.05 -25.11 -18.01
N LYS A 352 -17.59 -24.71 -16.82
CA LYS A 352 -16.88 -25.58 -15.86
C LYS A 352 -17.79 -26.13 -14.75
N ARG A 353 -19.04 -25.69 -14.66
CA ARG A 353 -20.03 -26.07 -13.63
C ARG A 353 -19.66 -25.76 -12.17
N VAL A 354 -18.54 -25.08 -11.89
CA VAL A 354 -18.06 -24.84 -10.51
C VAL A 354 -18.60 -23.52 -9.95
N GLU A 355 -18.64 -22.47 -10.76
CA GLU A 355 -18.71 -21.09 -10.25
C GLU A 355 -20.11 -20.61 -9.86
N PHE A 356 -21.16 -21.05 -10.58
CA PHE A 356 -22.54 -20.56 -10.38
C PHE A 356 -23.51 -21.60 -9.80
N GLY A 357 -23.01 -22.74 -9.31
CA GLY A 357 -23.84 -23.79 -8.72
C GLY A 357 -24.63 -23.35 -7.48
N LEU A 358 -24.21 -22.28 -6.80
CA LEU A 358 -24.92 -21.67 -5.67
C LEU A 358 -26.13 -20.82 -6.09
N PHE A 359 -26.21 -20.41 -7.36
CA PHE A 359 -27.24 -19.51 -7.88
C PHE A 359 -28.27 -20.23 -8.77
N LYS A 360 -28.20 -21.56 -8.88
CA LYS A 360 -29.01 -22.34 -9.85
C LYS A 360 -30.53 -22.25 -9.67
N ASP A 361 -30.98 -21.91 -8.47
CA ASP A 361 -32.40 -21.88 -8.07
C ASP A 361 -32.86 -20.43 -7.72
N VAL A 362 -32.12 -19.38 -8.12
CA VAL A 362 -32.57 -17.99 -7.86
C VAL A 362 -33.65 -17.56 -8.87
N PRO A 363 -34.74 -16.91 -8.44
CA PRO A 363 -35.87 -16.58 -9.30
C PRO A 363 -35.58 -15.50 -10.34
N HIS A 364 -34.45 -14.82 -10.24
CA HIS A 364 -33.95 -13.89 -11.26
C HIS A 364 -33.46 -14.60 -12.53
N LEU A 365 -33.33 -15.93 -12.58
CA LEU A 365 -32.83 -16.64 -13.75
C LEU A 365 -33.88 -16.80 -14.85
N ILE A 366 -33.58 -16.31 -16.05
CA ILE A 366 -34.39 -16.55 -17.28
C ILE A 366 -34.23 -18.00 -17.77
N HIS A 367 -33.10 -18.62 -17.47
CA HIS A 367 -32.75 -19.97 -17.89
C HIS A 367 -31.88 -20.63 -16.82
N SER A 368 -32.05 -21.94 -16.63
CA SER A 368 -31.15 -22.77 -15.82
C SER A 368 -29.66 -22.54 -16.19
N VAL A 369 -28.76 -22.63 -15.21
CA VAL A 369 -27.33 -22.29 -15.40
C VAL A 369 -26.74 -23.05 -16.58
N VAL A 370 -26.35 -22.32 -17.63
CA VAL A 370 -25.96 -22.89 -18.91
C VAL A 370 -24.53 -23.44 -18.83
N THR A 371 -24.38 -24.75 -19.05
CA THR A 371 -23.07 -25.42 -18.94
C THR A 371 -22.51 -25.89 -20.28
N GLU A 372 -23.37 -26.12 -21.29
CA GLU A 372 -22.97 -26.63 -22.59
C GLU A 372 -22.77 -25.51 -23.63
N PRO A 373 -21.76 -25.57 -24.52
CA PRO A 373 -21.47 -24.50 -25.48
C PRO A 373 -22.59 -24.22 -26.49
N LYS A 374 -23.37 -25.23 -26.89
CA LYS A 374 -24.45 -25.07 -27.87
C LYS A 374 -25.61 -24.22 -27.32
N PRO A 375 -26.23 -24.56 -26.16
CA PRO A 375 -27.18 -23.67 -25.48
C PRO A 375 -26.62 -22.26 -25.21
N ALA A 376 -25.35 -22.13 -24.82
CA ALA A 376 -24.74 -20.82 -24.57
C ALA A 376 -24.81 -19.89 -25.80
N VAL A 377 -24.58 -20.42 -27.01
CA VAL A 377 -24.74 -19.65 -28.26
C VAL A 377 -26.20 -19.27 -28.51
N SER A 378 -27.15 -20.17 -28.25
CA SER A 378 -28.59 -19.88 -28.39
C SER A 378 -29.04 -18.76 -27.45
N VAL A 379 -28.64 -18.82 -26.18
CA VAL A 379 -29.00 -17.81 -25.17
C VAL A 379 -28.35 -16.45 -25.50
N LEU A 380 -27.11 -16.41 -25.97
CA LEU A 380 -26.50 -15.16 -26.43
C LEU A 380 -27.21 -14.55 -27.65
N LYS A 381 -27.73 -15.37 -28.58
CA LYS A 381 -28.57 -14.89 -29.68
C LYS A 381 -29.91 -14.33 -29.18
N TRP A 382 -30.52 -14.97 -28.17
CA TRP A 382 -31.73 -14.47 -27.54
C TRP A 382 -31.51 -13.11 -26.87
N VAL A 383 -30.39 -12.91 -26.17
CA VAL A 383 -30.02 -11.60 -25.58
C VAL A 383 -29.90 -10.50 -26.65
N VAL A 384 -29.36 -10.82 -27.83
CA VAL A 384 -29.31 -9.87 -28.96
C VAL A 384 -30.71 -9.56 -29.50
N ALA A 385 -31.57 -10.57 -29.66
CA ALA A 385 -32.95 -10.36 -30.11
C ALA A 385 -33.79 -9.53 -29.11
N GLU A 386 -33.62 -9.76 -27.81
CA GLU A 386 -34.29 -8.95 -26.77
C GLU A 386 -33.77 -7.51 -26.75
N MET A 387 -32.48 -7.28 -26.99
CA MET A 387 -31.93 -5.93 -27.18
C MET A 387 -32.58 -5.23 -28.39
N GLU A 388 -32.69 -5.91 -29.53
CA GLU A 388 -33.36 -5.37 -30.73
C GLU A 388 -34.84 -5.06 -30.48
N ARG A 389 -35.56 -5.95 -29.78
CA ARG A 389 -36.96 -5.72 -29.37
C ARG A 389 -37.09 -4.49 -28.47
N ARG A 390 -36.21 -4.33 -27.49
CA ARG A 390 -36.20 -3.14 -26.60
C ARG A 390 -35.93 -1.85 -27.38
N TYR A 391 -35.03 -1.86 -28.38
CA TYR A 391 -34.83 -0.71 -29.26
C TYR A 391 -36.09 -0.34 -30.06
N GLN A 392 -36.83 -1.32 -30.58
CA GLN A 392 -38.10 -1.08 -31.29
C GLN A 392 -39.15 -0.44 -30.36
N VAL A 393 -39.37 -1.02 -29.18
CA VAL A 393 -40.33 -0.49 -28.18
C VAL A 393 -39.96 0.91 -27.68
N LEU A 394 -38.66 1.24 -27.61
CA LEU A 394 -38.20 2.59 -27.27
C LEU A 394 -38.41 3.58 -28.43
N ALA A 395 -38.19 3.16 -29.67
CA ALA A 395 -38.40 3.99 -30.85
C ALA A 395 -39.90 4.27 -31.13
N GLU A 396 -40.79 3.36 -30.76
CA GLU A 396 -42.26 3.54 -30.84
C GLU A 396 -42.81 4.49 -29.76
N LYS A 397 -42.02 4.80 -28.72
CA LYS A 397 -42.39 5.66 -27.58
C LYS A 397 -41.75 7.05 -27.62
N GLN A 398 -40.98 7.36 -28.66
CA GLN A 398 -40.38 8.69 -28.93
C GLN A 398 -41.18 9.45 -30.00
#